data_AF-A0A847HQ29-F1
#
_entry.id   AF-A0A847HQ29-F1
#
_cell.length_a   1.000
_cell.length_b   1.000
_cell.length_c   1.000
_cell.angle_alpha   90.00
_cell.angle_beta   90.00
_cell.angle_gamma   90.00
#
_symmetry.space_group_name_H-M   'P 1'
#
loop_
_entity.id
_entity.type
_entity.pdbx_description
1 polymer ?
#
loop_
_entity_poly.entity_id
_entity_poly.type
_entity_poly.pdbx_seq_one_letter_code
_entity_poly.pdbx_strand_id
1 'polypeptide(L)'
;MNENEESGERVKCPFCAELIMPEAVICRFCHSDLVKKKAATSQTPGIWQAMIWNLICPGLGAWRLGYRSRGAITMLVLVGALLIGSLQIAELISKKVEKAMRTGNTQIIYSLTEETKDNFWLEAFFYGYIISFVDLWFLVTNKQKSTEQKNKDEPRQT
;
A
#
# COMPACT_ATOMS: atom_id res chain seq x y z
N MET A 1 17.58 22.77 -45.99
CA MET A 1 18.52 21.91 -45.25
C MET A 1 18.17 22.12 -43.79
N ASN A 2 17.44 21.17 -43.18
CA ASN A 2 16.93 21.36 -41.81
C ASN A 2 17.98 20.85 -40.81
N GLU A 3 18.49 21.81 -40.05
CA GLU A 3 19.36 21.64 -38.89
C GLU A 3 18.49 21.12 -37.73
N ASN A 4 18.48 19.80 -37.52
CA ASN A 4 17.96 19.23 -36.28
C ASN A 4 19.11 19.14 -35.28
N GLU A 5 19.23 20.17 -34.46
CA GLU A 5 19.99 20.19 -33.22
C GLU A 5 19.45 19.14 -32.23
N GLU A 6 19.83 17.87 -32.40
CA GLU A 6 19.83 16.94 -31.28
C GLU A 6 21.06 17.26 -30.41
N SER A 7 20.91 18.29 -29.58
CA SER A 7 21.76 18.48 -28.41
C SER A 7 21.49 17.33 -27.44
N GLY A 8 22.02 16.15 -27.76
CA GLY A 8 21.95 14.96 -26.93
C GLY A 8 22.57 15.29 -25.59
N GLU A 9 21.73 15.54 -24.59
CA GLU A 9 22.12 15.88 -23.23
C GLU A 9 23.00 14.75 -22.69
N ARG A 10 24.33 15.00 -22.65
CA ARG A 10 25.29 14.03 -22.15
C ARG A 10 25.19 13.98 -20.64
N VAL A 11 25.01 12.78 -20.09
CA VAL A 11 24.94 12.56 -18.64
C VAL A 11 26.30 12.13 -18.12
N LYS A 12 26.62 12.47 -16.87
CA LYS A 12 27.86 12.02 -16.24
C LYS A 12 27.76 10.55 -15.83
N CYS A 13 28.80 9.78 -16.14
CA CYS A 13 28.94 8.41 -15.69
C CYS A 13 28.94 8.37 -14.15
N PRO A 14 28.12 7.53 -13.51
CA PRO A 14 28.05 7.46 -12.06
C PRO A 14 29.29 6.85 -11.37
N PHE A 15 30.21 6.28 -12.14
CA PHE A 15 31.41 5.60 -11.63
C PHE A 15 32.70 6.40 -11.86
N CYS A 16 32.80 7.12 -12.97
CA CYS A 16 34.01 7.89 -13.31
C CYS A 16 33.75 9.37 -13.66
N ALA A 17 32.51 9.84 -13.52
CA ALA A 17 32.07 11.21 -13.81
C ALA A 17 32.23 11.70 -15.28
N GLU A 18 32.67 10.82 -16.18
CA GLU A 18 32.89 11.15 -17.59
C GLU A 18 31.57 11.35 -18.36
N LEU A 19 31.56 12.20 -19.38
CA LEU A 19 30.34 12.52 -20.14
C LEU A 19 30.00 11.41 -21.13
N ILE A 20 28.89 10.72 -20.89
CA ILE A 20 28.41 9.58 -21.68
C ILE A 20 27.02 9.83 -22.25
N MET A 21 26.65 9.04 -23.26
CA MET A 21 25.28 9.02 -23.78
C MET A 21 24.33 8.40 -22.73
N PRO A 22 23.10 8.93 -22.58
CA PRO A 22 22.14 8.42 -21.59
C PRO A 22 21.71 6.96 -21.86
N GLU A 23 21.81 6.52 -23.11
CA GLU A 23 21.53 5.17 -23.56
C GLU A 23 22.70 4.20 -23.37
N ALA A 24 23.86 4.67 -22.92
CA ALA A 24 25.02 3.80 -22.71
C ALA A 24 24.70 2.70 -21.67
N VAL A 25 24.97 1.45 -22.06
CA VAL A 25 24.86 0.26 -21.22
C VAL A 25 26.14 0.05 -20.41
N ILE A 26 27.29 0.38 -21.02
CA ILE A 26 28.63 0.27 -20.43
C ILE A 26 29.36 1.60 -20.65
N CYS A 27 30.05 2.10 -19.63
CA CYS A 27 30.90 3.29 -19.80
C CYS A 27 32.17 2.94 -20.58
N ARG A 28 32.46 3.66 -21.67
CA ARG A 28 33.69 3.46 -22.47
C ARG A 28 34.99 3.70 -21.68
N PHE A 29 34.94 4.52 -20.64
CA PHE A 29 36.13 4.95 -19.91
C PHE A 29 36.46 4.02 -18.74
N CYS A 30 35.51 3.82 -17.82
CA CYS A 30 35.71 2.95 -16.67
C CYS A 30 35.19 1.52 -16.86
N HIS A 31 34.58 1.20 -18.01
CA HIS A 31 34.06 -0.13 -18.35
C HIS A 31 33.02 -0.68 -17.35
N SER A 32 32.46 0.19 -16.51
CA SER A 32 31.43 -0.17 -15.53
C SER A 32 30.08 -0.40 -16.21
N ASP A 33 29.39 -1.45 -15.79
CA ASP A 33 28.02 -1.77 -16.21
C ASP A 33 27.01 -0.80 -15.56
N LEU A 34 26.35 0.01 -16.39
CA LEU A 34 25.40 1.04 -15.97
C LEU A 34 23.99 0.47 -15.75
N VAL A 35 23.69 -0.72 -16.28
CA VAL A 35 22.38 -1.38 -16.15
C VAL A 35 22.12 -1.80 -14.71
N LYS A 36 23.15 -2.28 -14.01
CA LYS A 36 23.07 -2.66 -12.60
C LYS A 36 22.59 -1.51 -11.71
N LYS A 37 22.98 -0.27 -11.99
CA LYS A 37 22.51 0.90 -11.25
C LYS A 37 21.06 1.26 -11.58
N LYS A 38 20.65 1.21 -12.87
CA LYS A 38 19.26 1.48 -13.29
C LYS A 38 18.27 0.47 -12.67
N ALA A 39 18.69 -0.77 -12.46
CA ALA A 39 17.90 -1.79 -11.77
C ALA A 39 17.82 -1.56 -10.24
N ALA A 40 18.86 -0.99 -9.63
CA ALA A 40 18.88 -0.70 -8.19
C ALA A 40 18.02 0.51 -7.80
N THR A 41 17.77 1.46 -8.71
CA THR A 41 16.93 2.65 -8.45
C THR A 41 15.43 2.43 -8.65
N SER A 42 14.97 1.31 -9.21
CA SER A 42 13.56 1.10 -9.62
C SER A 42 12.70 0.28 -8.65
N GLN A 43 13.18 -0.02 -7.44
CA GLN A 43 12.51 -0.99 -6.54
C GLN A 43 12.32 -0.48 -5.10
N THR A 44 11.98 0.80 -4.90
CA THR A 44 11.19 1.14 -3.71
C THR A 44 9.72 1.10 -4.12
N PRO A 45 8.89 0.20 -3.58
CA PRO A 45 7.46 0.28 -3.84
C PRO A 45 7.02 1.67 -3.41
N GLY A 46 6.47 2.44 -4.36
CA GLY A 46 5.99 3.78 -4.09
C GLY A 46 4.99 3.72 -2.93
N ILE A 47 4.99 4.74 -2.08
CA ILE A 47 4.05 4.90 -0.96
C ILE A 47 2.61 4.58 -1.40
N TRP A 48 2.26 5.06 -2.59
CA TRP A 48 1.00 4.80 -3.27
C TRP A 48 0.71 3.32 -3.53
N GLN A 49 1.72 2.54 -3.93
CA GLN A 49 1.57 1.12 -4.16
C GLN A 49 1.28 0.37 -2.85
N ALA A 50 1.90 0.77 -1.74
CA ALA A 50 1.59 0.20 -0.42
C ALA A 50 0.17 0.56 0.03
N MET A 51 -0.29 1.80 -0.23
CA MET A 51 -1.66 2.22 0.07
C MET A 51 -2.71 1.46 -0.75
N ILE A 52 -2.48 1.27 -2.06
CA ILE A 52 -3.38 0.48 -2.93
C ILE A 52 -3.51 -0.96 -2.43
N TRP A 53 -2.41 -1.57 -2.00
CA TRP A 53 -2.45 -2.93 -1.44
C TRP A 53 -3.21 -3.01 -0.11
N ASN A 54 -3.19 -1.95 0.71
CA ASN A 54 -3.98 -1.86 1.93
C ASN A 54 -5.48 -1.64 1.66
N LEU A 55 -5.81 -0.99 0.54
CA LEU A 55 -7.19 -0.82 0.07
C LEU A 55 -7.83 -2.16 -0.29
N ILE A 56 -7.09 -3.02 -1.01
CA ILE A 56 -7.55 -4.34 -1.44
C ILE A 56 -7.65 -5.32 -0.26
N CYS A 57 -6.62 -5.35 0.59
CA CYS A 57 -6.61 -6.16 1.80
C CYS A 57 -5.95 -5.38 2.94
N PRO A 58 -6.71 -5.06 4.01
CA PRO A 58 -6.12 -4.36 5.14
C PRO A 58 -5.02 -5.24 5.78
N GLY A 59 -3.83 -4.65 5.93
CA GLY A 59 -2.63 -5.33 6.46
C GLY A 59 -1.67 -5.90 5.40
N LEU A 60 -2.09 -6.02 4.13
CA LEU A 60 -1.22 -6.56 3.08
C LEU A 60 -0.10 -5.57 2.68
N GLY A 61 -0.37 -4.27 2.77
CA GLY A 61 0.61 -3.21 2.54
C GLY A 61 1.79 -3.32 3.52
N ALA A 62 1.50 -3.43 4.83
CA ALA A 62 2.51 -3.59 5.88
C ALA A 62 3.32 -4.89 5.72
N TRP A 63 2.66 -5.97 5.27
CA TRP A 63 3.33 -7.25 4.99
C TRP A 63 4.36 -7.11 3.86
N ARG A 64 4.03 -6.46 2.73
CA ARG A 64 4.98 -6.23 1.63
C ARG A 64 6.16 -5.31 2.01
N LEU A 65 5.97 -4.42 2.99
CA LEU A 65 7.02 -3.51 3.45
C LEU A 65 8.09 -4.17 4.35
N GLY A 66 7.86 -5.41 4.79
CA GLY A 66 8.75 -6.18 5.66
C GLY A 66 8.25 -6.34 7.09
N TYR A 67 7.19 -5.62 7.48
CA TYR A 67 6.61 -5.68 8.82
C TYR A 67 5.53 -6.79 8.92
N ARG A 68 5.97 -8.04 8.73
CA ARG A 68 5.08 -9.22 8.61
C ARG A 68 4.13 -9.41 9.79
N SER A 69 4.60 -9.24 11.03
CA SER A 69 3.79 -9.47 12.23
C SER A 69 2.66 -8.43 12.38
N ARG A 70 2.96 -7.14 12.18
CA ARG A 70 1.97 -6.06 12.29
C ARG A 70 0.89 -6.20 11.22
N GLY A 71 1.29 -6.46 9.97
CA GLY A 71 0.36 -6.71 8.87
C GLY A 71 -0.56 -7.91 9.13
N ALA A 72 0.00 -9.04 9.60
CA ALA A 72 -0.78 -10.24 9.93
C ALA A 72 -1.79 -9.99 11.06
N ILE A 73 -1.41 -9.26 12.11
CA ILE A 73 -2.31 -8.91 13.21
C ILE A 73 -3.46 -8.03 12.68
N THR A 74 -3.16 -6.98 11.93
CA THR A 74 -4.21 -6.10 11.37
C THR A 74 -5.16 -6.85 10.44
N MET A 75 -4.64 -7.78 9.63
CA MET A 75 -5.45 -8.62 8.74
C MET A 75 -6.37 -9.54 9.55
N LEU A 76 -5.83 -10.27 10.54
CA LEU A 76 -6.61 -11.20 11.36
C LEU A 76 -7.68 -10.49 12.19
N VAL A 77 -7.37 -9.33 12.77
CA VAL A 77 -8.32 -8.56 13.57
C VAL A 77 -9.47 -8.04 12.70
N LEU A 78 -9.17 -7.46 11.54
CA LEU A 78 -10.21 -6.89 10.66
C LEU A 78 -11.04 -7.96 9.97
N VAL A 79 -10.40 -9.01 9.46
CA VAL A 79 -11.11 -10.15 8.87
C VAL A 79 -11.94 -10.85 9.94
N GLY A 80 -11.40 -11.05 11.14
CA GLY A 80 -12.13 -11.63 12.27
C GLY A 80 -13.36 -10.80 12.66
N ALA A 81 -13.22 -9.48 12.78
CA ALA A 81 -14.33 -8.58 13.08
C ALA A 81 -15.42 -8.60 12.00
N LEU A 82 -15.02 -8.61 10.73
CA LEU A 82 -15.93 -8.70 9.59
C LEU A 82 -16.67 -10.05 9.58
N LEU A 83 -15.97 -11.16 9.80
CA LEU A 83 -16.56 -12.50 9.84
C LEU A 83 -17.54 -12.64 11.01
N ILE A 84 -17.16 -12.23 12.22
CA ILE A 84 -18.05 -12.31 13.38
C ILE A 84 -19.27 -11.41 13.20
N GLY A 85 -19.07 -10.17 12.73
CA GLY A 85 -20.17 -9.24 12.45
C GLY A 85 -21.13 -9.78 11.40
N SER A 86 -20.62 -10.30 10.28
CA SER A 86 -21.45 -10.89 9.21
C SER A 86 -22.23 -12.12 9.66
N LEU A 87 -21.66 -12.99 10.51
CA LEU A 87 -22.37 -14.14 11.05
C LEU A 87 -23.54 -13.71 11.95
N GLN A 88 -23.33 -12.74 12.83
CA GLN A 88 -24.38 -12.22 13.73
C GLN A 88 -25.52 -11.55 12.94
N ILE A 89 -25.16 -10.79 11.92
CA ILE A 89 -26.12 -10.09 11.06
C ILE A 89 -26.93 -11.10 10.23
N ALA A 90 -26.29 -12.14 9.66
CA ALA A 90 -26.97 -13.12 8.81
C ALA A 90 -28.08 -13.88 9.56
N GLU A 91 -27.83 -14.29 10.81
CA GLU A 91 -28.84 -14.97 11.65
C GLU A 91 -30.02 -14.05 12.01
N LEU A 92 -29.72 -12.79 12.34
CA LEU A 92 -30.72 -11.78 12.71
C LEU A 92 -31.61 -11.40 11.52
N ILE A 93 -31.01 -11.17 10.35
CA ILE A 93 -31.72 -10.88 9.11
C ILE A 93 -32.66 -12.02 8.76
N SER A 94 -32.18 -13.26 8.77
CA SER A 94 -32.99 -14.43 8.36
C SER A 94 -34.28 -14.54 9.18
N LYS A 95 -34.19 -14.40 10.52
CA LYS A 95 -35.36 -14.47 11.42
C LYS A 95 -36.36 -13.33 11.21
N LYS A 96 -35.87 -12.09 11.05
CA LYS A 96 -36.76 -10.92 10.89
C LYS A 96 -37.34 -10.82 9.49
N VAL A 97 -36.59 -11.20 8.45
CA VAL A 97 -37.06 -11.24 7.06
C VAL A 97 -38.16 -12.29 6.91
N GLU A 98 -38.01 -13.47 7.49
CA GLU A 98 -39.09 -14.47 7.49
C GLU A 98 -40.38 -13.95 8.15
N LYS A 99 -40.25 -13.27 9.30
CA LYS A 99 -41.37 -12.65 9.98
C LYS A 99 -42.02 -11.54 9.14
N ALA A 100 -41.23 -10.73 8.45
CA ALA A 100 -41.71 -9.67 7.57
C ALA A 100 -42.43 -10.23 6.34
N MET A 101 -41.87 -11.28 5.71
CA MET A 101 -42.49 -11.96 4.57
C MET A 101 -43.84 -12.59 4.95
N ARG A 102 -43.94 -13.16 6.15
CA ARG A 102 -45.18 -13.78 6.64
C ARG A 102 -46.25 -12.77 7.06
N THR A 103 -45.86 -11.60 7.54
CA THR A 103 -46.81 -10.56 8.02
C THR A 103 -47.11 -9.48 6.99
N GLY A 104 -46.38 -9.43 5.87
CA GLY A 104 -46.47 -8.35 4.88
C GLY A 104 -46.09 -6.98 5.43
N ASN A 105 -45.49 -6.91 6.63
CA ASN A 105 -45.24 -5.67 7.34
C ASN A 105 -43.81 -5.17 7.09
N THR A 106 -43.68 -4.17 6.22
CA THR A 106 -42.40 -3.57 5.81
C THR A 106 -41.70 -2.79 6.94
N GLN A 107 -42.42 -2.38 7.99
CA GLN A 107 -41.85 -1.68 9.17
C GLN A 107 -40.78 -2.52 9.91
N ILE A 108 -40.90 -3.85 9.83
CA ILE A 108 -39.95 -4.78 10.43
C ILE A 108 -38.58 -4.70 9.72
N ILE A 109 -38.56 -4.35 8.43
CA ILE A 109 -37.31 -4.22 7.65
C ILE A 109 -36.59 -2.91 7.97
N TYR A 110 -37.33 -1.82 8.21
CA TYR A 110 -36.72 -0.54 8.60
C TYR A 110 -36.07 -0.63 9.98
N SER A 111 -36.75 -1.21 10.96
CA SER A 111 -36.16 -1.43 12.30
C SER A 111 -34.98 -2.39 12.29
N LEU A 112 -34.94 -3.35 11.35
CA LEU A 112 -33.76 -4.20 11.12
C LEU A 112 -32.55 -3.40 10.62
N THR A 113 -32.78 -2.44 9.73
CA THR A 113 -31.71 -1.61 9.17
C THR A 113 -31.08 -0.73 10.26
N GLU A 114 -31.89 -0.22 11.16
CA GLU A 114 -31.45 0.62 12.29
C GLU A 114 -30.64 -0.21 13.31
N GLU A 115 -31.13 -1.37 13.73
CA GLU A 115 -30.37 -2.28 14.59
C GLU A 115 -29.08 -2.81 13.92
N THR A 116 -29.07 -2.96 12.59
CA THR A 116 -27.87 -3.40 11.87
C THR A 116 -26.79 -2.32 11.82
N LYS A 117 -27.19 -1.04 11.86
CA LYS A 117 -26.27 0.09 11.83
C LYS A 117 -25.49 0.23 13.13
N ASP A 118 -26.10 -0.11 14.26
CA ASP A 118 -25.49 -0.03 15.60
C ASP A 118 -24.66 -1.28 15.96
N ASN A 119 -24.31 -2.11 14.97
CA ASN A 119 -23.48 -3.28 15.20
C ASN A 119 -22.06 -2.88 15.59
N PHE A 120 -21.73 -3.13 16.85
CA PHE A 120 -20.40 -2.91 17.43
C PHE A 120 -19.26 -3.51 16.58
N TRP A 121 -19.43 -4.71 15.99
CA TRP A 121 -18.42 -5.33 15.15
C TRP A 121 -18.17 -4.60 13.83
N LEU A 122 -19.21 -4.03 13.24
CA LEU A 122 -19.14 -3.30 11.99
C LEU A 122 -18.51 -1.91 12.23
N GLU A 123 -18.85 -1.29 13.36
CA GLU A 123 -18.21 -0.08 13.84
C GLU A 123 -16.71 -0.31 14.15
N ALA A 124 -16.38 -1.37 14.88
CA ALA A 124 -15.00 -1.76 15.17
C ALA A 124 -14.20 -2.07 13.90
N PHE A 125 -14.81 -2.72 12.91
CA PHE A 125 -14.20 -2.95 11.60
C PHE A 125 -13.92 -1.62 10.89
N PHE A 126 -14.87 -0.69 10.87
CA PHE A 126 -14.70 0.61 10.21
C PHE A 126 -13.58 1.42 10.85
N TYR A 127 -13.59 1.60 12.17
CA TYR A 127 -12.51 2.32 12.86
C TYR A 127 -11.17 1.60 12.77
N GLY A 128 -11.15 0.28 12.92
CA GLY A 128 -9.93 -0.50 12.76
C GLY A 128 -9.35 -0.41 11.35
N TYR A 129 -10.21 -0.32 10.32
CA TYR A 129 -9.79 -0.10 8.94
C TYR A 129 -9.12 1.26 8.77
N ILE A 130 -9.73 2.34 9.27
CA ILE A 130 -9.10 3.67 9.23
C ILE A 130 -7.77 3.68 9.99
N ILE A 131 -7.71 3.07 11.17
CA ILE A 131 -6.48 2.95 11.97
C ILE A 131 -5.38 2.19 11.21
N SER A 132 -5.73 1.15 10.46
CA SER A 132 -4.79 0.40 9.61
C SER A 132 -4.12 1.30 8.55
N PHE A 133 -4.85 2.26 7.96
CA PHE A 133 -4.26 3.24 7.05
C PHE A 133 -3.30 4.20 7.75
N VAL A 134 -3.64 4.62 8.97
CA VAL A 134 -2.78 5.50 9.78
C VAL A 134 -1.49 4.78 10.21
N ASP A 135 -1.57 3.53 10.69
CA ASP A 135 -0.37 2.73 11.04
C ASP A 135 0.51 2.49 9.82
N LEU A 136 -0.08 2.19 8.65
CA LEU A 136 0.66 2.02 7.41
C LEU A 136 1.35 3.33 6.97
N TRP A 137 0.65 4.47 7.04
CA TRP A 137 1.24 5.78 6.74
C TRP A 137 2.44 6.06 7.64
N PHE A 138 2.29 5.81 8.95
CA PHE A 138 3.36 6.00 9.92
C PHE A 138 4.57 5.09 9.64
N LEU A 139 4.34 3.81 9.33
CA LEU A 139 5.40 2.87 8.96
C LEU A 139 6.16 3.30 7.71
N VAL A 140 5.44 3.76 6.68
CA VAL A 140 6.05 4.22 5.44
C VAL A 140 6.89 5.47 5.66
N THR A 141 6.36 6.45 6.39
CA THR A 141 7.10 7.69 6.69
C THR A 141 8.36 7.42 7.52
N ASN A 142 8.29 6.49 8.48
CA ASN A 142 9.46 6.12 9.28
C ASN A 142 10.53 5.41 8.42
N LYS A 143 10.13 4.51 7.52
CA LYS A 143 11.06 3.83 6.60
C LYS A 143 11.75 4.80 5.65
N GLN A 144 11.04 5.82 5.17
CA GLN A 144 11.66 6.86 4.32
C GLN A 144 12.72 7.64 5.09
N LYS A 145 12.42 8.08 6.32
CA LYS A 145 13.40 8.76 7.17
C LYS A 145 14.66 7.91 7.38
N SER A 146 14.51 6.62 7.68
CA SER A 146 15.66 5.71 7.82
C SER A 146 16.46 5.51 6.53
N THR A 147 15.79 5.46 5.38
CA THR A 147 16.44 5.30 4.07
C THR A 147 17.20 6.56 3.68
N GLU A 148 16.60 7.73 3.92
CA GLU A 148 17.22 9.03 3.66
C GLU A 148 18.43 9.28 4.56
N GLN A 149 18.35 8.85 5.82
CA GLN A 149 19.45 8.93 6.77
C GLN A 149 20.59 7.96 6.40
N LYS A 150 20.29 6.70 6.06
CA LYS A 150 21.30 5.77 5.55
C LYS A 150 22.03 6.30 4.32
N ASN A 151 21.34 6.99 3.42
CA ASN A 151 21.95 7.61 2.24
C ASN A 151 22.88 8.78 2.61
N LYS A 152 22.56 9.55 3.66
CA LYS A 152 23.41 10.62 4.19
C LYS A 152 24.64 10.08 4.93
N ASP A 153 24.50 8.95 5.62
CA ASP A 153 25.56 8.35 6.45
C ASP A 153 26.53 7.46 5.64
N GLU A 154 26.14 7.02 4.44
CA GLU A 154 27.07 6.33 3.53
C GLU A 154 28.07 7.36 2.97
N PRO A 155 29.35 7.34 3.39
CA PRO A 155 30.32 8.27 2.85
C PRO A 155 30.36 8.04 1.34
N ARG A 156 30.32 9.13 0.56
CA ARG A 156 30.63 9.08 -0.87
C ARG A 156 32.01 8.43 -1.00
N GLN A 157 32.04 7.13 -1.22
CA GLN A 157 33.25 6.42 -1.64
C GLN A 157 33.51 6.92 -3.06
N THR A 158 34.28 8.00 -3.10
CA THR A 158 35.04 8.52 -4.24
C THR A 158 36.03 7.50 -4.72
#